data_AF-A0A8H6W427-F1
#
_entry.id   AF-A0A8H6W427-F1
#
_cell.length_a   1.000
_cell.length_b   1.000
_cell.length_c   1.000
_cell.angle_alpha   90.00
_cell.angle_beta   90.00
_cell.angle_gamma   90.00
#
_symmetry.space_group_name_H-M   'P 1'
#
loop_
_entity.id
_entity.type
_entity.pdbx_description
1 polymer ?
#
loop_
_entity_poly.entity_id
_entity_poly.type
_entity_poly.pdbx_seq_one_letter_code
_entity_poly.pdbx_strand_id
1 'polypeptide(L)'
;MLGTLRLFLDPLVSLTWHQSSMMISKTQGHGSHFARKIRDWIHVYLAKRELPKHNIGEYSSSLIDNESFCLKVKLQVQTIAAKEGYFRADDIVDYVASDEVQRELEEMGIPIQERTISVWTARWWLKRLDFHFGVRKNGMYIDGHEREDVVAYRNAFVKR
;
A
#
# COMPACT_ATOMS: atom_id res chain seq x y z
N MET A 1 8.64 27.75 14.21
CA MET A 1 10.08 27.39 14.31
C MET A 1 11.00 28.62 14.29
N LEU A 2 10.97 29.47 13.26
CA LEU A 2 11.87 30.64 13.22
C LEU A 2 11.58 31.65 14.35
N GLY A 3 10.31 31.91 14.64
CA GLY A 3 9.93 32.79 15.75
C GLY A 3 10.44 32.31 17.11
N THR A 4 10.51 30.99 17.34
CA THR A 4 10.99 30.44 18.62
C THR A 4 12.49 30.55 18.77
N LEU A 5 13.24 30.35 17.67
CA LEU A 5 14.69 30.58 17.63
C LEU A 5 15.01 32.06 17.82
N ARG A 6 14.24 32.95 17.18
CA ARG A 6 14.41 34.40 17.32
C ARG A 6 14.22 34.85 18.78
N LEU A 7 13.17 34.37 19.45
CA LEU A 7 12.94 34.67 20.87
C LEU A 7 13.97 34.04 21.81
N PHE A 8 14.50 32.87 21.47
CA PHE A 8 15.52 32.21 22.28
C PHE A 8 16.90 32.89 22.15
N LEU A 9 17.22 33.43 20.97
CA LEU A 9 18.51 34.06 20.69
C LEU A 9 18.53 35.57 21.01
N ASP A 10 17.39 36.14 21.43
CA ASP A 10 17.30 37.55 21.76
C ASP A 10 17.96 37.82 23.12
N PRO A 11 19.03 38.64 23.19
CA PRO A 11 19.72 38.95 24.44
C PRO A 11 18.84 39.67 25.46
N LEU A 12 17.80 40.37 25.01
CA LEU A 12 16.90 41.14 25.86
C LEU A 12 15.81 40.26 26.50
N VAL A 13 15.57 39.09 25.91
CA VAL A 13 14.47 38.20 26.27
C VAL A 13 15.08 36.84 26.63
N SER A 14 15.50 36.69 27.89
CA SER A 14 16.12 35.46 28.40
C SER A 14 15.09 34.34 28.62
N LEU A 15 14.44 33.89 27.55
CA LEU A 15 13.45 32.81 27.59
C LEU A 15 14.08 31.46 27.33
N THR A 16 13.62 30.45 28.06
CA THR A 16 14.00 29.05 27.81
C THR A 16 13.36 28.52 26.53
N TRP A 17 13.95 27.50 25.92
CA TRP A 17 13.38 26.77 24.76
C TRP A 17 11.90 26.39 24.92
N HIS A 18 11.52 25.97 26.13
CA HIS A 18 10.15 25.59 26.44
C HIS A 18 9.21 26.82 26.44
N GLN A 19 9.63 27.92 27.06
CA GLN A 19 8.82 29.14 27.12
C GLN A 19 8.69 29.81 25.75
N SER A 20 9.79 29.93 24.99
CA SER A 20 9.77 30.50 23.64
C SER A 20 8.87 29.70 22.70
N SER A 21 8.93 28.36 22.76
CA SER A 21 8.06 27.50 21.95
C SER A 21 6.58 27.56 22.36
N MET A 22 6.30 27.63 23.66
CA MET A 22 4.93 27.80 24.16
C MET A 22 4.35 29.18 23.76
N MET A 23 5.15 30.24 23.86
CA MET A 23 4.75 31.60 23.50
C MET A 23 4.36 31.68 22.02
N ILE A 24 5.24 31.23 21.12
CA ILE A 24 4.95 31.22 19.68
C ILE A 24 3.75 30.34 19.35
N SER A 25 3.65 29.17 19.97
CA SER A 25 2.48 28.29 19.79
C SER A 25 1.18 29.02 20.12
N LYS A 26 1.12 29.68 21.27
CA LYS A 26 -0.07 30.45 21.69
C LYS A 26 -0.35 31.64 20.76
N THR A 27 0.68 32.36 20.30
CA THR A 27 0.50 33.47 19.34
C THR A 27 -0.06 32.99 18.00
N GLN A 28 0.17 31.72 17.64
CA GLN A 28 -0.37 31.09 16.43
C GLN A 28 -1.72 30.38 16.68
N GLY A 29 -2.32 30.53 17.86
CA GLY A 29 -3.60 29.89 18.20
C GLY A 29 -3.50 28.40 18.52
N HIS A 30 -2.30 27.88 18.79
CA HIS A 30 -2.06 26.47 19.08
C HIS A 30 -1.64 26.20 20.54
N GLY A 31 -1.86 24.97 21.01
CA GLY A 31 -1.53 24.52 22.37
C GLY A 31 -0.18 23.83 22.53
N SER A 32 0.03 23.22 23.71
CA SER A 32 1.30 22.59 24.12
C SER A 32 1.83 21.51 23.16
N HIS A 33 0.95 20.78 22.46
CA HIS A 33 1.32 19.80 21.45
C HIS A 33 2.11 20.44 20.30
N PHE A 34 1.65 21.58 19.79
CA PHE A 34 2.32 22.27 18.70
C PHE A 34 3.65 22.88 19.16
N ALA A 35 3.73 23.41 20.39
CA ALA A 35 4.99 23.83 21.00
C ALA A 35 6.02 22.68 21.07
N ARG A 36 5.58 21.44 21.31
CA ARG A 36 6.45 20.25 21.26
C ARG A 36 6.92 19.98 19.83
N LYS A 37 6.01 19.97 18.85
CA LYS A 37 6.34 19.80 17.43
C LYS A 37 7.35 20.84 16.93
N ILE A 38 7.22 22.10 17.35
CA ILE A 38 8.21 23.13 17.02
C ILE A 38 9.59 22.76 17.55
N ARG A 39 9.71 22.25 18.78
CA ARG A 39 11.01 21.83 19.33
C ARG A 39 11.57 20.63 18.57
N ASP A 40 10.74 19.62 18.26
CA ASP A 40 11.15 18.46 17.46
C ASP A 40 11.70 18.89 16.09
N TRP A 41 11.02 19.83 15.43
CA TRP A 41 11.46 20.42 14.17
C TRP A 41 12.80 21.14 14.28
N ILE A 42 13.05 21.86 15.37
CA ILE A 42 14.35 22.51 15.58
C ILE A 42 15.45 21.48 15.82
N HIS A 43 15.19 20.43 16.59
CA HIS A 43 16.16 19.36 16.78
C HIS A 43 16.53 18.68 15.46
N VAL A 44 15.54 18.39 14.62
CA VAL A 44 15.77 17.85 13.27
C VAL A 44 16.59 18.81 12.41
N TYR A 45 16.25 20.11 12.45
CA TYR A 45 16.98 21.15 11.72
C TYR A 45 18.43 21.29 12.21
N LEU A 46 18.69 21.23 13.52
CA LEU A 46 20.05 21.31 14.07
C LEU A 46 20.89 20.11 13.69
N ALA A 47 20.29 18.91 13.62
CA ALA A 47 20.98 17.68 13.24
C ALA A 47 21.28 17.61 11.74
N LYS A 48 20.29 17.91 10.88
CA LYS A 48 20.38 17.70 9.43
C LYS A 48 20.71 18.97 8.64
N ARG A 49 20.63 20.15 9.26
CA ARG A 49 20.71 21.49 8.63
C ARG A 49 19.68 21.74 7.53
N GLU A 50 18.65 20.90 7.46
CA GLU A 50 17.55 20.99 6.51
C GLU A 50 16.23 21.28 7.23
N LEU A 51 15.37 22.08 6.60
CA LEU A 51 14.03 22.33 7.13
C LEU A 51 13.23 21.01 7.11
N PRO A 52 12.47 20.71 8.19
CA PRO A 52 11.59 19.55 8.19
C PRO A 52 10.60 19.66 7.03
N LYS A 53 10.65 18.69 6.12
CA LYS A 53 9.66 18.58 5.04
C LYS A 53 8.38 18.01 5.63
N HIS A 54 7.25 18.59 5.25
CA HIS A 54 5.95 18.05 5.60
C HIS A 54 5.54 17.09 4.49
N ASN A 55 5.27 15.83 4.81
CA ASN A 55 4.82 14.81 3.84
C ASN A 55 3.32 14.97 3.49
N ILE A 56 2.77 16.20 3.51
CA ILE A 56 1.37 16.43 3.12
C ILE A 56 1.31 16.21 1.60
N GLY A 57 0.48 15.27 1.17
CA GLY A 57 0.29 14.95 -0.25
C GLY A 57 1.28 13.92 -0.81
N GLU A 58 2.27 13.46 -0.05
CA GLU A 58 3.04 12.27 -0.40
C GLU A 58 2.16 11.04 -0.12
N TYR A 59 1.48 10.56 -1.16
CA TYR A 59 0.78 9.28 -1.08
C TYR A 59 1.84 8.19 -0.91
N SER A 60 1.73 7.39 0.16
CA SER A 60 2.44 6.12 0.21
C SER A 60 1.84 5.22 -0.86
N SER A 61 2.39 5.25 -2.07
CA SER A 61 2.02 4.32 -3.13
C SER A 61 2.24 2.91 -2.60
N SER A 62 1.17 2.14 -2.50
CA SER A 62 1.25 0.76 -2.06
C SER A 62 1.92 -0.06 -3.17
N LEU A 63 2.59 -1.16 -2.82
CA LEU A 63 3.31 -1.98 -3.82
C LEU A 63 2.40 -2.44 -4.97
N ILE A 64 1.13 -2.68 -4.68
CA ILE A 64 0.13 -3.08 -5.67
C ILE A 64 -0.26 -1.96 -6.67
N ASP A 65 0.15 -0.71 -6.41
CA ASP A 65 -0.04 0.40 -7.34
C ASP A 65 0.98 0.37 -8.48
N ASN A 66 2.06 -0.40 -8.35
CA ASN A 66 2.97 -0.67 -9.46
C ASN A 66 2.31 -1.63 -10.45
N GLU A 67 2.11 -1.17 -11.70
CA GLU A 67 1.41 -1.92 -12.75
C GLU A 67 2.07 -3.28 -13.05
N SER A 68 3.39 -3.29 -13.19
CA SER A 68 4.17 -4.50 -13.49
C SER A 68 4.00 -5.55 -12.38
N PHE A 69 4.07 -5.12 -11.12
CA PHE A 69 3.89 -6.00 -9.98
C PHE A 69 2.44 -6.49 -9.85
N CYS A 70 1.47 -5.60 -10.05
CA CYS A 70 0.05 -5.92 -10.06
C CYS A 70 -0.28 -7.03 -11.08
N LEU A 71 0.27 -6.94 -12.30
CA LEU A 71 0.09 -7.96 -13.33
C LEU A 71 0.66 -9.32 -12.90
N LYS A 72 1.83 -9.34 -12.27
CA LYS A 72 2.44 -10.58 -11.75
C LYS A 72 1.58 -11.24 -10.67
N VAL A 73 1.07 -10.46 -9.72
CA VAL A 73 0.16 -10.97 -8.69
C VAL A 73 -1.11 -11.54 -9.32
N LYS A 74 -1.71 -10.85 -10.29
CA LYS A 74 -2.88 -11.37 -11.02
C LYS A 74 -2.59 -12.69 -11.72
N LEU A 75 -1.44 -12.79 -12.39
CA LEU A 75 -1.03 -14.01 -13.10
C LEU A 75 -0.87 -15.18 -12.12
N GLN A 76 -0.24 -14.97 -10.96
CA GLN A 76 -0.11 -16.02 -9.95
C GLN A 76 -1.45 -16.46 -9.36
N VAL A 77 -2.35 -15.52 -9.07
CA VAL A 77 -3.70 -15.87 -8.60
C VAL A 77 -4.41 -16.74 -9.65
N GLN A 78 -4.25 -16.43 -10.94
CA GLN A 78 -4.83 -17.24 -12.02
C GLN A 78 -4.20 -18.63 -12.16
N THR A 79 -2.87 -18.74 -12.06
CA THR A 79 -2.17 -20.04 -12.16
C THR A 79 -2.56 -20.96 -11.00
N ILE A 80 -2.67 -20.43 -9.78
CA ILE A 80 -3.11 -21.17 -8.60
C ILE A 80 -4.58 -21.58 -8.74
N ALA A 81 -5.45 -20.63 -9.11
CA ALA A 81 -6.87 -20.92 -9.32
C ALA A 81 -7.12 -21.93 -10.46
N ALA A 82 -6.25 -21.99 -11.48
CA ALA A 82 -6.34 -22.98 -12.55
C ALA A 82 -5.91 -24.39 -12.09
N LYS A 83 -4.93 -24.49 -11.18
CA LYS A 83 -4.43 -25.76 -10.65
C LYS A 83 -5.34 -26.35 -9.58
N GLU A 84 -5.76 -25.54 -8.61
CA GLU A 84 -6.49 -26.00 -7.42
C GLU A 84 -7.99 -25.67 -7.43
N GLY A 85 -8.43 -24.81 -8.36
CA GLY A 85 -9.83 -24.36 -8.45
C GLY A 85 -10.20 -23.24 -7.49
N TYR A 86 -9.35 -22.95 -6.51
CA TYR A 86 -9.47 -21.83 -5.57
C TYR A 86 -8.09 -21.21 -5.30
N PHE A 87 -8.07 -20.06 -4.63
CA PHE A 87 -6.84 -19.44 -4.11
C PHE A 87 -7.14 -18.91 -2.71
N ARG A 88 -6.09 -18.67 -1.92
CA ARG A 88 -6.15 -18.11 -0.56
C ARG A 88 -5.30 -16.84 -0.51
N ALA A 89 -5.56 -16.03 0.52
CA ALA A 89 -4.72 -14.86 0.78
C ALA A 89 -3.29 -15.27 1.19
N ASP A 90 -3.15 -16.41 1.88
CA ASP A 90 -1.86 -16.97 2.29
C ASP A 90 -0.96 -17.29 1.08
N ASP A 91 -1.54 -17.78 -0.02
CA ASP A 91 -0.77 -18.07 -1.24
C ASP A 91 -0.06 -16.82 -1.82
N ILE A 92 -0.67 -15.63 -1.64
CA ILE A 92 -0.05 -14.37 -2.05
C ILE A 92 1.05 -13.96 -1.08
N VAL A 93 0.87 -14.23 0.22
CA VAL A 93 1.92 -14.01 1.21
C VAL A 93 3.14 -14.86 0.86
N ASP A 94 2.93 -16.14 0.55
CA ASP A 94 3.99 -17.08 0.17
C ASP A 94 4.65 -16.69 -1.17
N TYR A 95 3.85 -16.25 -2.15
CA TYR A 95 4.39 -15.73 -3.41
C TYR A 95 5.29 -14.50 -3.19
N VAL A 96 4.85 -13.54 -2.38
CA VAL A 96 5.65 -12.34 -2.08
C VAL A 96 6.88 -12.69 -1.25
N ALA A 97 6.80 -13.70 -0.37
CA ALA A 97 7.91 -14.19 0.41
C ALA A 97 8.97 -14.95 -0.41
N SER A 98 8.66 -15.33 -1.66
CA SER A 98 9.55 -16.11 -2.51
C SER A 98 10.79 -15.31 -2.91
N ASP A 99 11.96 -15.97 -2.89
CA ASP A 99 13.27 -15.34 -3.16
C ASP A 99 13.34 -14.64 -4.52
N GLU A 100 12.64 -15.17 -5.53
CA GLU A 100 12.59 -14.58 -6.87
C GLU A 100 11.92 -13.20 -6.84
N VAL A 101 10.77 -13.09 -6.18
CA VAL A 101 10.00 -11.85 -6.08
C VAL A 101 10.72 -10.85 -5.19
N GLN A 102 11.36 -11.30 -4.11
CA GLN A 102 12.18 -10.44 -3.26
C GLN A 102 13.35 -9.81 -4.04
N ARG A 103 14.06 -10.56 -4.89
CA ARG A 103 15.13 -10.01 -5.74
C ARG A 103 14.62 -8.96 -6.71
N GLU A 104 13.50 -9.22 -7.37
CA GLU A 104 12.90 -8.23 -8.28
C GLU A 104 12.49 -6.94 -7.55
N LEU A 105 12.01 -7.06 -6.31
CA LEU A 105 11.62 -5.90 -5.50
C LEU A 105 12.84 -5.11 -5.02
N GLU A 106 13.94 -5.78 -4.70
CA GLU A 106 15.23 -5.16 -4.40
C GLU A 106 15.78 -4.41 -5.62
N GLU A 107 15.72 -5.01 -6.82
CA GLU A 107 16.12 -4.37 -8.09
C GLU A 107 15.28 -3.12 -8.39
N MET A 108 13.98 -3.15 -8.06
CA MET A 108 13.07 -1.99 -8.18
C MET A 108 13.33 -0.91 -7.11
N GLY A 109 14.26 -1.12 -6.18
CA GLY A 109 14.64 -0.15 -5.16
C GLY A 109 13.57 0.07 -4.10
N ILE A 110 12.69 -0.90 -3.88
CA ILE A 110 11.60 -0.80 -2.90
C ILE A 110 12.12 -1.38 -1.57
N PRO A 111 12.39 -0.56 -0.55
CA PRO A 111 12.90 -1.06 0.72
C PRO A 111 11.75 -1.72 1.49
N ILE A 112 11.62 -3.03 1.37
CA ILE A 112 10.69 -3.79 2.20
C ILE A 112 11.38 -4.03 3.54
N GLN A 113 10.93 -3.33 4.59
CA GLN A 113 11.46 -3.51 5.95
C GLN A 113 11.24 -4.95 6.47
N GLU A 114 10.24 -5.65 5.94
CA GLU A 114 9.92 -7.03 6.25
C GLU A 114 9.81 -7.81 4.93
N ARG A 115 10.52 -8.94 4.77
CA ARG A 115 10.57 -9.72 3.51
C ARG A 115 9.21 -10.32 3.07
N THR A 116 8.13 -10.03 3.79
CA THR A 116 6.81 -10.61 3.56
C THR A 116 5.74 -9.56 3.83
N ILE A 117 4.51 -9.84 3.40
CA ILE A 117 3.35 -9.03 3.71
C ILE A 117 2.45 -9.75 4.72
N SER A 118 1.70 -8.99 5.50
CA SER A 118 0.66 -9.58 6.35
C SER A 118 -0.48 -10.16 5.49
N VAL A 119 -1.15 -11.19 6.01
CA VAL A 119 -2.38 -11.74 5.40
C VAL A 119 -3.45 -10.66 5.20
N TRP A 120 -3.50 -9.65 6.09
CA TRP A 120 -4.44 -8.53 5.96
C TRP A 120 -4.12 -7.67 4.73
N THR A 121 -2.83 -7.40 4.48
CA THR A 121 -2.36 -6.71 3.27
C THR A 121 -2.69 -7.51 2.02
N ALA A 122 -2.47 -8.83 2.02
CA ALA A 122 -2.82 -9.71 0.91
C ALA A 122 -4.33 -9.67 0.59
N ARG A 123 -5.19 -9.72 1.62
CA ARG A 123 -6.65 -9.56 1.46
C ARG A 123 -7.02 -8.19 0.90
N TRP A 124 -6.36 -7.13 1.36
CA TRP A 124 -6.60 -5.78 0.87
C TRP A 124 -6.18 -5.63 -0.60
N TRP A 125 -5.05 -6.23 -1.01
CA TRP A 125 -4.65 -6.29 -2.43
C TRP A 125 -5.67 -7.02 -3.27
N LEU A 126 -6.12 -8.21 -2.84
CA LEU A 126 -7.14 -8.96 -3.56
C LEU A 126 -8.41 -8.14 -3.80
N LYS A 127 -8.88 -7.44 -2.78
CA LYS A 127 -10.04 -6.53 -2.91
C LYS A 127 -9.76 -5.40 -3.90
N ARG A 128 -8.56 -4.81 -3.89
CA ARG A 128 -8.16 -3.72 -4.80
C ARG A 128 -7.97 -4.20 -6.25
N LEU A 129 -7.66 -5.48 -6.43
CA LEU A 129 -7.58 -6.15 -7.73
C LEU A 129 -8.93 -6.68 -8.24
N ASP A 130 -10.03 -6.37 -7.54
CA ASP A 130 -11.39 -6.84 -7.81
C ASP A 130 -11.58 -8.37 -7.77
N PHE A 131 -10.71 -9.07 -7.04
CA PHE A 131 -10.92 -10.49 -6.76
C PHE A 131 -11.93 -10.69 -5.63
N HIS A 132 -12.98 -11.43 -5.93
CA HIS A 132 -14.06 -11.75 -5.00
C HIS A 132 -14.03 -13.23 -4.65
N PHE A 133 -13.94 -13.54 -3.35
CA PHE A 133 -14.16 -14.89 -2.87
C PHE A 133 -15.63 -15.23 -2.99
N GLY A 134 -15.95 -16.17 -3.87
CA GLY A 134 -17.31 -16.65 -4.08
C GLY A 134 -17.29 -18.13 -4.34
N VAL A 135 -18.35 -18.81 -3.90
CA VAL A 135 -18.61 -20.17 -4.36
C VAL A 135 -18.89 -20.09 -5.85
N ARG A 136 -18.14 -20.83 -6.68
CA ARG A 136 -18.49 -21.01 -8.08
C ARG A 136 -19.90 -21.56 -8.14
N LYS A 137 -20.85 -20.72 -8.53
CA LYS A 137 -22.18 -21.20 -8.87
C LYS A 137 -22.01 -21.91 -10.19
N ASN A 138 -22.32 -23.21 -10.21
CA ASN A 138 -22.46 -23.91 -11.48
C ASN A 138 -23.49 -23.12 -12.29
N GLY A 139 -23.02 -22.48 -13.36
CA GLY A 139 -23.90 -21.80 -14.29
C GLY A 139 -24.89 -22.82 -14.86
N MET A 140 -26.08 -22.37 -15.24
CA MET A 140 -27.12 -23.20 -15.85
C MET A 140 -26.67 -23.89 -17.16
N TYR A 141 -25.49 -23.52 -17.68
CA TYR A 141 -24.88 -24.00 -18.91
C TYR A 141 -23.42 -24.41 -18.70
N ILE A 142 -23.16 -25.33 -17.76
CA ILE A 142 -21.92 -26.10 -17.80
C ILE A 142 -22.13 -27.15 -18.90
N ASP A 143 -21.63 -26.80 -20.07
CA ASP A 143 -21.60 -27.59 -21.31
C ASP A 143 -22.93 -28.24 -21.75
N GLY A 144 -23.82 -27.42 -22.31
CA GLY A 144 -24.92 -27.93 -23.13
C GLY A 144 -24.49 -28.34 -24.55
N HIS A 145 -23.22 -28.20 -24.94
CA HIS A 145 -22.76 -28.59 -26.29
C HIS A 145 -22.54 -30.09 -26.43
N GLU A 146 -22.40 -30.83 -25.32
CA GLU A 146 -22.37 -32.31 -25.32
C GLU A 146 -23.75 -32.95 -25.20
N ARG A 147 -24.81 -32.16 -25.05
CA ARG A 147 -26.19 -32.66 -24.98
C ARG A 147 -26.57 -33.26 -26.34
N GLU A 148 -27.07 -34.50 -26.34
CA GLU A 148 -27.30 -35.27 -27.57
C GLU A 148 -28.18 -34.53 -28.60
N ASP A 149 -29.18 -33.77 -28.13
CA ASP A 149 -30.07 -32.95 -28.96
C ASP A 149 -29.33 -31.79 -29.65
N VAL A 150 -28.42 -31.14 -28.93
CA VAL A 150 -27.58 -30.04 -29.45
C VAL A 150 -26.52 -30.57 -30.43
N VAL A 151 -25.91 -31.71 -30.13
CA VAL A 151 -24.95 -32.39 -31.03
C VAL A 151 -25.63 -32.83 -32.32
N ALA A 152 -26.83 -33.40 -32.22
CA ALA A 152 -27.62 -33.84 -33.38
C ALA A 152 -27.97 -32.67 -34.30
N TYR A 153 -28.43 -31.55 -33.74
CA TYR A 153 -28.71 -30.33 -34.49
C TYR A 153 -27.46 -29.78 -35.18
N ARG A 154 -26.33 -29.69 -34.47
CA ARG A 154 -25.05 -29.22 -35.03
C ARG A 154 -24.61 -30.09 -36.22
N ASN A 155 -24.66 -31.41 -36.07
CA ASN A 155 -24.27 -32.34 -37.12
C ASN A 155 -25.18 -32.25 -38.35
N ALA A 156 -26.48 -31.98 -38.16
CA ALA A 156 -27.42 -31.74 -39.25
C ALA A 156 -27.16 -30.40 -39.95
N PHE A 157 -26.84 -29.35 -39.19
CA PHE A 157 -26.53 -28.01 -39.71
C PHE A 157 -25.24 -27.99 -40.56
N VAL A 158 -24.17 -28.66 -40.10
CA VAL A 158 -22.88 -28.73 -40.82
C VAL A 158 -22.95 -29.53 -42.12
N LYS A 159 -23.92 -30.45 -42.24
CA LYS A 159 -24.15 -31.23 -43.47
C LYS A 159 -24.99 -30.50 -44.53
N ARG A 160 -25.48 -29.30 -44.23
CA ARG A 160 -26.26 -28.46 -45.13
C ARG A 160 -25.37 -27.51 -45.90
#